data_AF-M1EI62-F1
#
_entry.id   AF-M1EI62-F1
#
_cell.length_a   1.000
_cell.length_b   1.000
_cell.length_c   1.000
_cell.angle_alpha   90.00
_cell.angle_beta   90.00
_cell.angle_gamma   90.00
#
_symmetry.space_group_name_H-M   'P 1'
#
loop_
_entity.id
_entity.type
_entity.pdbx_description
1 polymer ?
#
loop_
_entity_poly.entity_id
_entity_poly.type
_entity_poly.pdbx_seq_one_letter_code
_entity_poly.pdbx_strand_id
1 'polypeptide(L)'
;EQKWGFSRISSGGSFSVLGVPAGPHPDVFPPCKITDLHAVKVEEEVTLSWTAPGEDYDQGQANSYEIRISKHLQNIQDDFNNAILVNTSKLNPQKAGTKEVFTFSPKFFTNGPDHQPDGETQESHRIYVAIRAIDRSSLKSAVSNIAQASLFIPPYSAPILARDNLILKGVLTALGSIGIICLTIVITHCILNRKNRADKKKNGTKL
;
A
#
# COMPACT_ATOMS: atom_id res chain seq x y z
N GLU A 1 -3.85 -3.40 -39.37
CA GLU A 1 -3.76 -2.54 -38.17
C GLU A 1 -3.25 -1.16 -38.58
N GLN A 2 -4.09 -0.12 -38.47
CA GLN A 2 -3.67 1.25 -38.73
C GLN A 2 -3.14 1.86 -37.42
N LYS A 3 -1.83 2.18 -37.39
CA LYS A 3 -1.23 2.98 -36.31
C LYS A 3 -1.65 4.44 -36.50
N TRP A 4 -2.53 4.92 -35.63
CA TRP A 4 -2.90 6.33 -35.59
C TRP A 4 -1.78 7.15 -34.97
N GLY A 5 -1.03 7.91 -35.78
CA GLY A 5 -0.02 8.85 -35.30
C GLY A 5 -0.65 10.21 -35.02
N PHE A 6 -0.73 10.61 -33.76
CA PHE A 6 -1.12 11.97 -33.41
C PHE A 6 0.08 12.91 -33.58
N SER A 7 -0.04 13.92 -34.44
CA SER A 7 0.85 15.09 -34.45
C SER A 7 0.05 16.31 -34.03
N ARG A 8 0.40 16.90 -32.88
CA ARG A 8 -0.23 18.11 -32.33
C ARG A 8 0.65 19.36 -32.48
N ILE A 9 1.62 19.33 -33.39
CA ILE A 9 2.60 20.41 -33.54
C ILE A 9 2.22 21.21 -34.80
N SER A 10 1.67 22.41 -34.60
CA SER A 10 1.56 23.42 -35.65
C SER A 10 2.60 24.49 -35.34
N SER A 11 3.51 24.75 -36.27
CA SER A 11 4.51 25.82 -36.11
C SER A 11 3.78 27.17 -36.13
N GLY A 12 3.89 27.95 -35.06
CA GLY A 12 3.19 29.23 -34.89
C GLY A 12 3.83 30.41 -35.65
N GLY A 13 4.71 30.16 -36.62
CA GLY A 13 5.55 31.17 -37.25
C GLY A 13 6.77 31.56 -36.40
N SER A 14 7.45 32.63 -36.78
CA SER A 14 8.59 33.21 -36.05
C SER A 14 8.34 34.69 -35.79
N PHE A 15 8.74 35.18 -34.63
CA PHE A 15 8.75 36.60 -34.32
C PHE A 15 10.18 37.01 -33.92
N SER A 16 10.51 38.29 -34.12
CA SER A 16 11.81 38.84 -33.75
C SER A 16 11.61 39.95 -32.75
N VAL A 17 12.38 39.93 -31.66
CA VAL A 17 12.36 40.96 -30.61
C VAL A 17 13.59 41.86 -30.82
N LEU A 18 13.36 43.15 -30.99
CA LEU A 18 14.42 44.16 -31.08
C LEU A 18 14.75 44.72 -29.69
N GLY A 19 16.01 45.10 -29.46
CA GLY A 19 16.42 45.78 -28.23
C GLY A 19 16.61 44.87 -27.01
N VAL A 20 16.83 43.56 -27.21
CA VAL A 20 17.22 42.65 -26.14
C VAL A 20 18.57 43.11 -25.56
N PRO A 21 18.66 43.45 -24.26
CA PRO A 21 19.91 43.90 -23.65
C PRO A 21 21.04 42.88 -23.86
N ALA A 22 22.25 43.37 -24.12
CA ALA A 22 23.42 42.51 -24.24
C ALA A 22 23.80 41.95 -22.85
N GLY A 23 23.79 40.62 -22.69
CA GLY A 23 24.21 39.94 -21.47
C GLY A 23 23.59 38.55 -21.29
N PRO A 24 24.06 37.75 -20.30
CA PRO A 24 23.37 36.54 -19.90
C PRO A 24 22.00 36.93 -19.31
N HIS A 25 20.95 36.31 -19.83
CA HIS A 25 19.61 36.49 -19.28
C HIS A 25 19.46 35.54 -18.08
N PRO A 26 18.86 35.99 -16.97
CA PRO A 26 18.51 35.07 -15.89
C PRO A 26 17.57 34.03 -16.46
N ASP A 27 17.83 32.78 -16.12
CA ASP A 27 16.92 31.69 -16.40
C ASP A 27 15.63 31.88 -15.60
N VAL A 28 14.50 31.74 -16.28
CA VAL A 28 13.15 31.90 -15.75
C VAL A 28 12.25 30.72 -16.11
N PHE A 29 12.80 29.66 -16.71
CA PHE A 29 12.03 28.54 -17.25
C PHE A 29 12.28 27.29 -16.42
N PRO A 30 11.46 27.02 -15.39
CA PRO A 30 11.66 25.82 -14.58
C PRO A 30 11.37 24.53 -15.39
N PRO A 31 11.80 23.36 -14.87
CA PRO A 31 11.39 22.07 -15.39
C PRO A 31 9.87 21.91 -15.41
N CYS A 32 9.36 21.08 -16.32
CA CYS A 32 7.93 20.81 -16.38
C CYS A 32 7.44 20.06 -15.13
N LYS A 33 6.13 20.12 -14.90
CA LYS A 33 5.49 19.32 -13.84
C LYS A 33 5.53 17.84 -14.22
N ILE A 34 6.07 17.01 -13.33
CA ILE A 34 5.94 15.55 -13.43
C ILE A 34 4.48 15.15 -13.15
N THR A 35 3.81 14.50 -14.10
CA THR A 35 2.37 14.17 -13.99
C THR A 35 2.07 12.69 -13.81
N ASP A 36 3.08 11.84 -13.93
CA ASP A 36 2.96 10.40 -13.97
C ASP A 36 3.79 9.70 -12.88
N LEU A 37 4.01 10.40 -11.75
CA LEU A 37 4.67 9.81 -10.60
C LEU A 37 3.83 8.63 -10.09
N HIS A 38 4.50 7.49 -9.96
CA HIS A 38 3.94 6.26 -9.41
C HIS A 38 4.85 5.73 -8.30
N ALA A 39 4.25 5.11 -7.28
CA ALA A 39 4.95 4.60 -6.10
C ALA A 39 4.45 3.20 -5.75
N VAL A 40 5.38 2.28 -5.52
CA VAL A 40 5.12 0.92 -5.04
C VAL A 40 5.91 0.70 -3.76
N LYS A 41 5.27 0.16 -2.74
CA LYS A 41 5.93 -0.26 -1.51
C LYS A 41 6.11 -1.77 -1.52
N VAL A 42 7.36 -2.23 -1.41
CA VAL A 42 7.72 -3.65 -1.30
C VAL A 42 8.48 -3.80 0.01
N GLU A 43 7.90 -4.54 0.95
CA GLU A 43 8.48 -4.72 2.29
C GLU A 43 8.79 -3.37 2.98
N GLU A 44 10.07 -3.09 3.22
CA GLU A 44 10.59 -1.86 3.84
C GLU A 44 11.10 -0.82 2.82
N GLU A 45 10.95 -1.07 1.52
CA GLU A 45 11.40 -0.18 0.46
C GLU A 45 10.21 0.44 -0.30
N VAL A 46 10.43 1.66 -0.79
CA VAL A 46 9.51 2.35 -1.69
C VAL A 46 10.23 2.58 -3.01
N THR A 47 9.69 2.01 -4.08
CA THR A 47 10.14 2.23 -5.46
C THR A 47 9.22 3.22 -6.14
N LEU A 48 9.82 4.29 -6.64
CA LEU A 48 9.17 5.33 -7.41
C LEU A 48 9.50 5.18 -8.89
N SER A 49 8.58 5.58 -9.76
CA SER A 49 8.79 5.66 -11.20
C SER A 49 8.06 6.86 -11.80
N TRP A 50 8.70 7.58 -12.72
CA TRP A 50 8.14 8.76 -13.39
C TRP A 50 8.82 9.00 -14.74
N THR A 51 8.30 9.94 -15.54
CA THR A 51 8.99 10.45 -16.73
C THR A 51 9.84 11.66 -16.38
N ALA A 52 11.13 11.62 -16.71
CA ALA A 52 12.09 12.69 -16.46
C ALA A 52 11.64 14.00 -17.15
N PRO A 53 11.57 15.12 -16.41
CA PRO A 53 11.38 16.44 -17.00
C PRO A 53 12.69 16.95 -17.62
N GLY A 54 12.61 18.08 -18.31
CA GLY A 54 13.78 18.81 -18.80
C GLY A 54 14.47 19.64 -17.73
N GLU A 55 15.46 20.41 -18.18
CA GLU A 55 15.97 21.57 -17.46
C GLU A 55 14.96 22.71 -17.59
N ASP A 56 14.59 23.03 -18.84
CA ASP A 56 13.61 24.06 -19.17
C ASP A 56 12.39 23.35 -19.77
N TYR A 57 11.31 23.27 -19.01
CA TYR A 57 10.13 22.48 -19.37
C TYR A 57 10.47 21.01 -19.71
N ASP A 58 10.32 20.62 -20.98
CA ASP A 58 10.55 19.28 -21.52
C ASP A 58 11.87 19.18 -22.29
N GLN A 59 12.75 20.19 -22.20
CA GLN A 59 14.01 20.25 -22.94
C GLN A 59 15.21 20.10 -22.00
N GLY A 60 16.20 19.31 -22.42
CA GLY A 60 17.41 19.09 -21.63
C GLY A 60 17.25 18.03 -20.54
N GLN A 61 17.76 18.33 -19.35
CA GLN A 61 17.86 17.40 -18.22
C GLN A 61 17.81 18.18 -16.90
N ALA A 62 16.92 17.77 -15.99
CA ALA A 62 16.86 18.32 -14.65
C ALA A 62 18.21 18.15 -13.90
N ASN A 63 18.53 19.07 -13.01
CA ASN A 63 19.76 19.01 -12.22
C ASN A 63 19.61 18.09 -11.00
N SER A 64 18.47 18.14 -10.32
CA SER A 64 18.17 17.26 -9.18
C SER A 64 16.66 17.16 -8.91
N TYR A 65 16.29 16.33 -7.93
CA TYR A 65 14.92 16.17 -7.48
C TYR A 65 14.77 16.38 -5.97
N GLU A 66 13.66 17.01 -5.60
CA GLU A 66 13.17 17.12 -4.23
C GLU A 66 11.99 16.17 -4.06
N ILE A 67 12.22 15.05 -3.38
CA ILE A 67 11.20 14.02 -3.11
C ILE A 67 10.79 14.12 -1.65
N ARG A 68 9.49 14.24 -1.40
CA ARG A 68 8.93 14.33 -0.04
C ARG A 68 7.86 13.28 0.20
N ILE A 69 7.77 12.81 1.44
CA ILE A 69 6.83 11.76 1.87
C ILE A 69 6.08 12.12 3.16
N SER A 70 4.89 11.52 3.33
CA SER A 70 4.05 11.68 4.53
C SER A 70 3.13 10.49 4.74
N LYS A 71 2.70 10.27 6.00
CA LYS A 71 1.59 9.35 6.36
C LYS A 71 0.21 9.97 6.09
N HIS A 72 0.14 11.30 6.04
CA HIS A 72 -1.10 12.07 5.85
C HIS A 72 -1.07 12.81 4.52
N LEU A 73 -2.15 12.69 3.75
CA LEU A 73 -2.30 13.31 2.43
C LEU A 73 -2.20 14.84 2.53
N GLN A 74 -2.85 15.43 3.53
CA GLN A 74 -2.91 16.89 3.74
C GLN A 74 -1.51 17.50 3.85
N ASN A 75 -0.58 16.84 4.55
CA ASN A 75 0.78 17.36 4.70
C ASN A 75 1.55 17.43 3.37
N ILE A 76 1.18 16.65 2.36
CA ILE A 76 1.79 16.75 1.02
C ILE A 76 1.03 17.77 0.16
N GLN A 77 -0.30 17.78 0.27
CA GLN A 77 -1.18 18.62 -0.54
C GLN A 77 -1.08 20.10 -0.16
N ASP A 78 -1.12 20.40 1.13
CA ASP A 78 -1.19 21.77 1.65
C ASP A 78 0.20 22.31 2.02
N ASP A 79 1.13 21.42 2.40
CA ASP A 79 2.43 21.81 2.96
C ASP A 79 3.59 20.91 2.51
N PHE A 80 3.77 20.82 1.18
CA PHE A 80 4.85 20.04 0.57
C PHE A 80 6.25 20.35 1.15
N ASN A 81 6.49 21.57 1.65
CA ASN A 81 7.80 21.99 2.16
C ASN A 81 8.13 21.41 3.54
N ASN A 82 7.13 21.19 4.39
CA ASN A 82 7.31 20.64 5.73
C ASN A 82 7.17 19.11 5.80
N ALA A 83 6.81 18.46 4.70
CA ALA A 83 6.83 17.00 4.62
C ALA A 83 8.26 16.42 4.75
N ILE A 84 8.37 15.11 4.98
CA ILE A 84 9.66 14.45 5.23
C ILE A 84 10.45 14.38 3.94
N LEU A 85 11.64 14.98 3.92
CA LEU A 85 12.55 14.96 2.77
C LEU A 85 13.23 13.59 2.63
N VAL A 86 13.19 13.03 1.42
CA VAL A 86 13.90 11.81 1.06
C VAL A 86 15.30 12.16 0.58
N ASN A 87 16.29 11.36 0.99
CA ASN A 87 17.65 11.52 0.49
C ASN A 87 17.74 11.06 -0.97
N THR A 88 17.93 12.01 -1.89
CA THR A 88 18.05 11.80 -3.33
C THR A 88 19.50 11.80 -3.83
N SER A 89 20.51 11.70 -2.96
CA SER A 89 21.93 11.78 -3.36
C SER A 89 22.38 10.69 -4.34
N LYS A 90 21.65 9.57 -4.40
CA LYS A 90 21.92 8.46 -5.34
C LYS A 90 21.17 8.59 -6.66
N LEU A 91 20.29 9.58 -6.79
CA LEU A 91 19.45 9.79 -7.96
C LEU A 91 20.17 10.71 -8.94
N ASN A 92 20.42 10.20 -10.14
CA ASN A 92 21.01 10.97 -11.24
C ASN A 92 19.92 11.19 -12.29
N PRO A 93 19.35 12.41 -12.39
CA PRO A 93 18.37 12.72 -13.41
C PRO A 93 18.88 12.36 -14.80
N GLN A 94 17.98 11.94 -15.67
CA GLN A 94 18.22 11.58 -17.05
C GLN A 94 17.62 12.63 -17.99
N LYS A 95 17.87 12.48 -19.29
CA LYS A 95 17.30 13.38 -20.30
C LYS A 95 15.77 13.35 -20.28
N ALA A 96 15.16 14.49 -20.59
CA ALA A 96 13.72 14.63 -20.67
C ALA A 96 13.05 13.53 -21.50
N GLY A 97 11.90 13.05 -21.03
CA GLY A 97 11.12 12.00 -21.69
C GLY A 97 11.57 10.57 -21.40
N THR A 98 12.69 10.37 -20.70
CA THR A 98 13.12 9.04 -20.27
C THR A 98 12.36 8.58 -19.02
N LYS A 99 12.15 7.27 -18.88
CA LYS A 99 11.58 6.70 -17.65
C LYS A 99 12.66 6.53 -16.59
N GLU A 100 12.42 7.10 -15.41
CA GLU A 100 13.30 6.98 -14.26
C GLU A 100 12.67 6.11 -13.17
N VAL A 101 13.53 5.45 -12.40
CA VAL A 101 13.15 4.61 -11.26
C VAL A 101 14.07 4.92 -10.09
N PHE A 102 13.51 5.07 -8.90
CA PHE A 102 14.26 5.35 -7.69
C PHE A 102 13.70 4.58 -6.50
N THR A 103 14.57 3.86 -5.79
CA THR A 103 14.20 3.09 -4.61
C THR A 103 14.87 3.65 -3.37
N PHE A 104 14.11 3.80 -2.29
CA PHE A 104 14.62 4.24 -1.00
C PHE A 104 13.90 3.53 0.15
N SER A 105 14.58 3.41 1.30
CA SER A 105 13.99 2.86 2.52
C SER A 105 13.56 4.01 3.45
N PRO A 106 12.27 4.21 3.72
CA PRO A 106 11.78 5.24 4.63
C PRO A 106 12.07 4.85 6.10
N LYS A 107 13.33 5.04 6.54
CA LYS A 107 13.80 4.70 7.90
C LYS A 107 12.99 5.33 9.05
N PHE A 108 12.26 6.40 8.78
CA PHE A 108 11.46 7.14 9.77
C PHE A 108 10.08 6.52 10.06
N PHE A 109 9.66 5.51 9.30
CA PHE A 109 8.31 4.95 9.41
C PHE A 109 8.25 3.63 10.20
N THR A 110 9.40 3.07 10.59
CA THR A 110 9.50 1.77 11.26
C THR A 110 9.52 1.83 12.78
N ASN A 111 9.73 3.00 13.39
CA ASN A 111 9.80 3.14 14.86
C ASN A 111 8.98 4.33 15.35
N GLY A 112 7.73 4.08 15.73
CA GLY A 112 6.90 5.05 16.45
C GLY A 112 5.64 4.35 16.98
N PRO A 113 5.46 4.21 18.30
CA PRO A 113 4.23 3.69 18.86
C PRO A 113 3.20 4.82 18.84
N ASP A 114 2.57 5.06 17.68
CA ASP A 114 1.38 5.92 17.61
C ASP A 114 0.17 5.07 18.05
N HIS A 115 0.20 4.64 19.32
CA HIS A 115 -0.99 4.20 20.04
C HIS A 115 -1.77 5.47 20.42
N GLN A 116 -2.62 5.93 19.51
CA GLN A 116 -3.79 6.73 19.88
C GLN A 116 -4.94 5.74 20.15
N PRO A 117 -5.39 5.55 21.40
CA PRO A 117 -6.41 4.57 21.71
C PRO A 117 -7.77 5.24 21.58
N ASP A 118 -8.28 5.39 20.36
CA ASP A 118 -9.70 5.64 20.14
C ASP A 118 -10.09 5.16 18.73
N GLY A 119 -10.91 4.10 18.69
CA GLY A 119 -11.78 3.72 17.59
C GLY A 119 -11.16 3.57 16.19
N GLU A 120 -10.87 2.33 15.80
CA GLU A 120 -10.78 1.89 14.39
C GLU A 120 -9.84 2.69 13.47
N THR A 121 -8.53 2.61 13.68
CA THR A 121 -7.58 2.94 12.60
C THR A 121 -6.73 1.72 12.31
N GLN A 122 -7.07 1.00 11.24
CA GLN A 122 -6.15 0.04 10.62
C GLN A 122 -4.79 0.72 10.47
N GLU A 123 -3.74 0.09 11.00
CA GLU A 123 -2.34 0.50 10.84
C GLU A 123 -2.15 1.14 9.45
N SER A 124 -1.98 2.46 9.40
CA SER A 124 -1.94 3.18 8.13
C SER A 124 -0.62 2.88 7.43
N HIS A 125 -0.58 1.75 6.74
CA HIS A 125 0.51 1.30 5.88
C HIS A 125 0.63 2.14 4.61
N ARG A 126 -0.10 3.25 4.51
CA ARG A 126 -0.16 4.14 3.35
C ARG A 126 0.87 5.26 3.50
N ILE A 127 1.64 5.46 2.44
CA ILE A 127 2.59 6.56 2.30
C ILE A 127 2.17 7.37 1.08
N TYR A 128 2.12 8.69 1.24
CA TYR A 128 1.93 9.64 0.17
C TYR A 128 3.28 10.23 -0.22
N VAL A 129 3.54 10.34 -1.52
CA VAL A 129 4.80 10.79 -2.08
C VAL A 129 4.52 11.85 -3.14
N ALA A 130 5.33 12.91 -3.16
CA ALA A 130 5.37 13.86 -4.26
C ALA A 130 6.81 14.28 -4.58
N ILE A 131 7.02 14.73 -5.81
CA ILE A 131 8.33 15.11 -6.34
C ILE A 131 8.27 16.50 -7.00
N ARG A 132 9.40 17.21 -6.95
CA ARG A 132 9.70 18.36 -7.82
C ARG A 132 11.06 18.16 -8.47
N ALA A 133 11.19 18.62 -9.71
CA ALA A 133 12.47 18.75 -10.37
C ALA A 133 13.06 20.14 -10.12
N ILE A 134 14.38 20.20 -10.09
CA ILE A 134 15.16 21.42 -9.87
C ILE A 134 16.16 21.50 -11.01
N ASP A 135 16.26 22.65 -11.67
CA ASP A 135 17.25 22.92 -12.72
C ASP A 135 18.61 23.38 -12.15
N ARG A 136 19.53 23.77 -13.04
CA ARG A 136 20.86 24.27 -12.66
C ARG A 136 20.82 25.68 -12.06
N SER A 137 19.77 26.45 -12.36
CA SER A 137 19.47 27.78 -11.84
C SER A 137 18.72 27.75 -10.50
N SER A 138 18.46 26.55 -9.96
CA SER A 138 17.66 26.30 -8.76
C SER A 138 16.18 26.69 -8.87
N LEU A 139 15.64 26.85 -10.08
CA LEU A 139 14.19 26.96 -10.24
C LEU A 139 13.57 25.57 -10.06
N LYS A 140 12.38 25.56 -9.47
CA LYS A 140 11.66 24.35 -9.12
C LYS A 140 10.43 24.20 -10.00
N SER A 141 10.18 22.98 -10.48
CA SER A 141 8.90 22.64 -11.08
C SER A 141 7.75 22.80 -10.07
N ALA A 142 6.52 22.81 -10.57
CA ALA A 142 5.36 22.55 -9.70
C ALA A 142 5.47 21.16 -9.05
N VAL A 143 4.76 20.97 -7.92
CA VAL A 143 4.62 19.64 -7.30
C VAL A 143 3.96 18.69 -8.29
N SER A 144 4.46 17.46 -8.35
CA SER A 144 3.87 16.38 -9.14
C SER A 144 2.42 16.06 -8.75
N ASN A 145 1.81 15.11 -9.45
CA ASN A 145 0.70 14.35 -8.85
C ASN A 145 1.18 13.67 -7.55
N ILE A 146 0.27 13.43 -6.61
CA ILE A 146 0.58 12.72 -5.36
C ILE A 146 0.44 11.22 -5.63
N ALA A 147 1.53 10.48 -5.47
CA ALA A 147 1.53 9.03 -5.56
C ALA A 147 1.25 8.42 -4.19
N GLN A 148 0.46 7.35 -4.16
CA GLN A 148 0.15 6.60 -2.94
C GLN A 148 0.75 5.20 -3.05
N ALA A 149 1.47 4.78 -2.01
CA ALA A 149 1.95 3.41 -1.87
C ALA A 149 1.41 2.79 -0.58
N SER A 150 0.99 1.52 -0.62
CA SER A 150 0.53 0.76 0.55
C SER A 150 1.24 -0.59 0.63
N LEU A 151 1.49 -1.08 1.84
CA LEU A 151 2.05 -2.42 2.04
C LEU A 151 1.08 -3.46 1.46
N PHE A 152 1.49 -4.17 0.42
CA PHE A 152 0.77 -5.36 -0.01
C PHE A 152 1.15 -6.50 0.93
N ILE A 153 0.31 -6.76 1.93
CA ILE A 153 0.41 -7.97 2.72
C ILE A 153 -0.32 -9.04 1.91
N PRO A 154 0.36 -9.99 1.25
CA PRO A 154 -0.35 -11.13 0.67
C PRO A 154 -1.11 -11.81 1.83
N PRO A 155 -2.37 -12.25 1.63
CA PRO A 155 -3.11 -12.90 2.69
C PRO A 155 -2.26 -14.09 3.16
N TYR A 156 -1.74 -13.98 4.38
CA TYR A 156 -0.99 -15.04 5.02
C TYR A 156 -1.91 -16.26 5.01
N SER A 157 -1.60 -17.26 4.18
CA SER A 157 -2.24 -18.56 4.28
C SER A 157 -1.96 -19.00 5.71
N ALA A 158 -3.00 -18.94 6.57
CA ALA A 158 -2.90 -19.27 7.98
C ALA A 158 -2.03 -20.52 8.14
N PRO A 159 -1.11 -20.55 9.13
CA PRO A 159 -0.21 -21.69 9.26
C PRO A 159 -1.11 -22.92 9.41
N ILE A 160 -0.88 -23.93 8.57
CA ILE A 160 -1.73 -25.13 8.43
C ILE A 160 -2.08 -25.76 9.80
N LEU A 161 -1.21 -25.54 10.80
CA LEU A 161 -1.37 -25.88 12.21
C LEU A 161 -2.64 -25.32 12.91
N ALA A 162 -3.15 -24.14 12.52
CA ALA A 162 -4.36 -23.57 13.12
C ALA A 162 -5.64 -24.28 12.64
N ARG A 163 -5.64 -24.74 11.37
CA ARG A 163 -6.76 -25.50 10.80
C ARG A 163 -6.82 -26.89 11.39
N ASP A 164 -5.68 -27.55 11.56
CA ASP A 164 -5.61 -28.90 12.11
C ASP A 164 -6.03 -28.94 13.58
N ASN A 165 -5.65 -27.93 14.38
CA ASN A 165 -6.10 -27.81 15.76
C ASN A 165 -7.62 -27.58 15.89
N LEU A 166 -8.23 -26.83 14.97
CA LEU A 166 -9.67 -26.59 14.98
C LEU A 166 -10.45 -27.84 14.57
N ILE A 167 -9.97 -28.56 13.55
CA ILE A 167 -10.57 -29.83 13.10
C ILE A 167 -10.40 -30.90 14.19
N LEU A 168 -9.21 -31.03 14.78
CA LEU A 168 -8.95 -32.00 15.85
C LEU A 168 -9.82 -31.73 17.09
N LYS A 169 -9.94 -30.46 17.51
CA LYS A 169 -10.85 -30.08 18.60
C LYS A 169 -12.31 -30.41 18.26
N GLY A 170 -12.75 -30.17 17.02
CA GLY A 170 -14.10 -30.52 16.56
C GLY A 170 -14.37 -32.02 16.55
N VAL A 171 -13.39 -32.85 16.18
CA VAL A 171 -13.51 -34.32 16.20
C VAL A 171 -13.56 -34.85 17.63
N LEU A 172 -12.72 -34.33 18.54
CA LEU A 172 -12.73 -34.73 19.94
C LEU A 172 -14.06 -34.39 20.65
N THR A 173 -14.64 -33.21 20.36
CA THR A 173 -15.93 -32.83 20.95
C THR A 173 -17.08 -33.68 20.41
N ALA A 174 -17.07 -34.02 19.12
CA ALA A 174 -18.05 -34.92 18.52
C ALA A 174 -17.98 -36.35 19.06
N LEU A 175 -16.77 -36.91 19.20
CA LEU A 175 -16.60 -38.25 19.79
C LEU A 175 -17.04 -38.28 21.26
N GLY A 176 -16.74 -37.22 22.02
CA GLY A 176 -17.20 -37.08 23.40
C GLY A 176 -18.72 -37.03 23.52
N SER A 177 -19.40 -36.26 22.67
CA SER A 177 -20.87 -36.15 22.70
C SER A 177 -21.55 -37.44 22.28
N ILE A 178 -21.02 -38.15 21.28
CA ILE A 178 -21.51 -39.48 20.87
C ILE A 178 -21.37 -40.48 22.03
N GLY A 179 -20.23 -40.49 22.73
CA GLY A 179 -20.03 -41.34 23.90
C GLY A 179 -21.04 -41.09 25.01
N ILE A 180 -21.35 -39.82 25.29
CA ILE A 180 -22.36 -39.42 26.28
C ILE A 180 -23.76 -39.88 25.86
N ILE A 181 -24.14 -39.71 24.59
CA ILE A 181 -25.44 -40.16 24.06
C ILE A 181 -25.58 -41.69 24.14
N CYS A 182 -24.52 -42.43 23.80
CA CYS A 182 -24.54 -43.89 23.94
C CYS A 182 -24.73 -44.32 25.41
N LEU A 183 -24.07 -43.64 26.34
CA LEU A 183 -24.19 -43.94 27.76
C LEU A 183 -25.61 -43.67 28.28
N THR A 184 -26.24 -42.55 27.87
CA THR A 184 -27.62 -42.25 28.29
C THR A 184 -28.60 -43.28 27.77
N ILE A 185 -28.48 -43.71 26.51
CA ILE A 185 -29.31 -44.78 25.93
C ILE A 185 -29.15 -46.10 26.71
N VAL A 186 -27.92 -46.50 27.04
CA VAL A 186 -27.66 -47.72 27.82
C VAL A 186 -28.25 -47.61 29.23
N ILE A 187 -28.10 -46.47 29.90
CA ILE A 187 -28.69 -46.25 31.22
C ILE A 187 -30.21 -46.34 31.15
N THR A 188 -30.85 -45.68 30.19
CA THR A 188 -32.31 -45.74 29.99
C THR A 188 -32.77 -47.17 29.72
N HIS A 189 -32.04 -47.92 28.89
CA HIS A 189 -32.36 -49.32 28.59
C HIS A 189 -32.20 -50.22 29.82
N CYS A 190 -31.15 -50.03 30.62
CA CYS A 190 -30.94 -50.74 31.89
C CYS A 190 -32.03 -50.44 32.92
N ILE A 191 -32.46 -49.18 33.04
CA ILE A 191 -33.55 -48.77 33.93
C ILE A 191 -34.88 -49.42 33.49
N LEU A 192 -35.19 -49.36 32.19
CA LEU A 192 -36.42 -49.95 31.63
C LEU A 192 -36.45 -51.47 31.79
N ASN A 193 -35.33 -52.15 31.52
CA ASN A 193 -35.23 -53.60 31.69
C ASN A 193 -35.31 -54.00 33.17
N ARG A 194 -34.68 -53.24 34.09
CA ARG A 194 -34.86 -53.44 35.55
C ARG A 194 -36.31 -53.28 35.97
N LYS A 195 -37.00 -52.24 35.48
CA LYS A 195 -38.43 -52.01 35.76
C LYS A 195 -39.29 -53.18 35.25
N ASN A 196 -39.11 -53.60 34.00
CA ASN A 196 -39.84 -54.73 33.43
C ASN A 196 -39.59 -56.05 34.19
N ARG A 197 -38.38 -56.29 34.69
CA ARG A 197 -38.07 -57.45 35.55
C ARG A 197 -38.72 -57.35 36.93
N ALA A 198 -38.82 -56.15 37.51
CA ALA A 198 -39.51 -55.92 38.78
C ALA A 198 -41.03 -56.11 38.65
N ASP A 199 -41.62 -55.64 37.54
CA ASP A 199 -43.04 -55.80 37.24
C ASP A 199 -43.38 -57.27 36.95
N LYS A 200 -42.52 -58.01 36.22
CA LYS A 200 -42.66 -59.46 36.04
C LYS A 200 -42.56 -60.24 37.36
N LYS A 201 -41.66 -59.85 38.27
CA LYS A 201 -41.57 -60.47 39.61
C LYS A 201 -42.83 -60.24 40.45
N LYS A 202 -43.39 -59.02 40.46
CA LYS A 202 -44.65 -58.70 41.15
C LYS A 202 -45.85 -59.49 40.59
N ASN A 203 -45.90 -59.71 39.28
CA ASN A 203 -46.99 -60.46 38.64
C ASN A 203 -46.86 -61.98 38.83
N GLY A 204 -45.66 -62.51 39.06
CA GLY A 204 -45.43 -63.93 39.36
C GLY A 204 -45.64 -64.33 40.83
N THR A 205 -45.86 -63.39 41.75
CA THR A 205 -46.15 -63.67 43.17
C THR A 205 -47.65 -63.63 43.51
N LYS A 206 -48.52 -63.48 42.51
CA LYS A 206 -49.99 -63.43 42.64
C LYS A 206 -50.71 -64.71 42.18
N LEU A 207 -50.01 -65.84 42.15
CA LEU A 207 -50.58 -67.18 41.95
C LEU A 207 -50.35 -68.02 43.21
#